data_AF-A0A2D6R937-F1
#
_entry.id   AF-A0A2D6R937-F1
#
_cell.length_a   1.000
_cell.length_b   1.000
_cell.length_c   1.000
_cell.angle_alpha   90.00
_cell.angle_beta   90.00
_cell.angle_gamma   90.00
#
_symmetry.space_group_name_H-M   'P 1'
#
loop_
_entity.id
_entity.type
_entity.pdbx_description
1 polymer ?
#
loop_
_entity_poly.entity_id
_entity_poly.type
_entity_poly.pdbx_seq_one_letter_code
_entity_poly.pdbx_strand_id
1 'polypeptide(L)'
;MLVSMNAMTIYDMVAHYAKTNEKYILLINNTHYFTLSDAKKAEVKAFYDDVIPVDEIGEVFGSKYTFYEFLGQAIATETAVDWFPQTTDLEDQDYFIEAQVITPSGGIPYTSMRLTREE
;
A
#
# COMPACT_ATOMS: atom_id res chain seq x y z
N MET A 1 30.49 11.56 -7.46
CA MET A 1 30.05 11.74 -6.06
C MET A 1 29.10 10.62 -5.74
N LEU A 2 29.45 9.75 -4.79
CA LEU A 2 28.61 8.63 -4.37
C LEU A 2 27.83 9.11 -3.15
N VAL A 3 26.51 9.24 -3.29
CA VAL A 3 25.64 9.67 -2.20
C VAL A 3 25.02 8.41 -1.60
N SER A 4 25.28 8.18 -0.32
CA SER A 4 24.65 7.08 0.42
C SER A 4 23.17 7.41 0.64
N MET A 5 22.27 6.58 0.12
CA MET A 5 20.81 6.75 0.27
C MET A 5 20.26 6.14 1.56
N ASN A 6 21.13 5.67 2.47
CA ASN A 6 20.79 4.91 3.68
C ASN A 6 19.87 5.66 4.67
N ALA A 7 19.61 6.95 4.46
CA ALA A 7 18.74 7.78 5.28
C ALA A 7 17.35 8.05 4.67
N MET A 8 17.11 7.68 3.41
CA MET A 8 15.78 7.82 2.82
C MET A 8 14.91 6.66 3.24
N THR A 9 13.74 6.97 3.78
CA THR A 9 12.72 5.95 4.04
C THR A 9 12.18 5.43 2.70
N ILE A 10 11.59 4.23 2.69
CA ILE A 10 10.96 3.66 1.49
C ILE A 10 9.94 4.66 0.91
N TYR A 11 9.23 5.38 1.78
CA TYR A 11 8.30 6.43 1.42
C TYR A 11 8.95 7.59 0.65
N ASP A 12 10.11 8.06 1.09
CA ASP A 12 10.86 9.11 0.38
C ASP A 12 11.34 8.64 -0.99
N MET A 13 11.78 7.39 -1.09
CA MET A 13 12.20 6.80 -2.37
C MET A 13 11.04 6.73 -3.36
N VAL A 14 9.85 6.32 -2.89
CA VAL A 14 8.65 6.27 -3.73
C VAL A 14 8.19 7.66 -4.13
N ALA A 15 8.19 8.63 -3.21
CA ALA A 15 7.83 10.01 -3.52
C ALA A 15 8.79 10.62 -4.56
N HIS A 16 10.09 10.33 -4.46
CA HIS A 16 11.06 10.71 -5.48
C HIS A 16 10.78 10.04 -6.82
N TYR A 17 10.51 8.74 -6.84
CA TYR A 17 10.16 8.02 -8.07
C TYR A 17 8.88 8.58 -8.73
N ALA A 18 7.82 8.80 -7.94
CA ALA A 18 6.55 9.36 -8.38
C ALA A 18 6.74 10.74 -9.03
N LYS A 19 7.56 11.60 -8.39
CA LYS A 19 7.90 12.92 -8.88
C LYS A 19 8.72 12.88 -10.16
N THR A 20 9.77 12.07 -10.20
CA THR A 20 10.70 12.00 -11.35
C THR A 20 10.03 11.43 -12.60
N ASN A 21 9.13 10.47 -12.44
CA ASN A 21 8.47 9.78 -13.57
C ASN A 21 7.06 10.31 -13.87
N GLU A 22 6.60 11.32 -13.13
CA GLU A 22 5.24 11.88 -13.23
C GLU A 22 4.15 10.79 -13.13
N LYS A 23 4.30 9.89 -12.15
CA LYS A 23 3.37 8.77 -11.90
C LYS A 23 2.70 8.87 -10.53
N TYR A 24 1.53 8.25 -10.42
CA TYR A 24 0.86 8.01 -9.16
C TYR A 24 1.24 6.61 -8.69
N ILE A 25 1.72 6.49 -7.45
CA ILE A 25 2.20 5.21 -6.93
C ILE A 25 1.30 4.74 -5.80
N LEU A 26 0.71 3.55 -5.95
CA LEU A 26 0.11 2.83 -4.83
C LEU A 26 1.22 2.07 -4.11
N LEU A 27 1.51 2.49 -2.89
CA LEU A 27 2.39 1.79 -1.96
C LEU A 27 1.54 0.88 -1.09
N ILE A 28 1.90 -0.39 -1.03
CA ILE A 28 1.30 -1.39 -0.15
C ILE A 28 2.35 -1.83 0.85
N ASN A 29 2.04 -1.74 2.14
CA ASN A 29 2.88 -2.14 3.26
C ASN A 29 2.24 -3.34 3.98
N ASN A 30 2.80 -4.52 3.72
CA ASN A 30 2.39 -5.80 4.28
C ASN A 30 3.25 -6.24 5.48
N THR A 31 4.09 -5.37 6.02
CA THR A 31 5.00 -5.76 7.11
C THR A 31 4.28 -6.39 8.30
N HIS A 32 3.08 -5.91 8.66
CA HIS A 32 2.25 -6.50 9.71
C HIS A 32 1.81 -7.94 9.37
N TYR A 33 1.30 -8.19 8.15
CA TYR A 33 0.94 -9.53 7.67
C TYR A 33 2.07 -10.56 7.89
N PHE A 34 3.32 -10.16 7.63
CA PHE A 34 4.47 -11.05 7.81
C PHE A 34 4.76 -11.42 9.26
N THR A 35 4.24 -10.68 10.24
CA THR A 35 4.36 -10.97 11.68
C THR A 35 3.29 -11.93 12.19
N LEU A 36 2.22 -12.17 11.42
CA LEU A 36 1.12 -13.04 11.78
C LEU A 36 1.52 -14.53 11.75
N SER A 37 0.74 -15.36 12.43
CA SER A 37 0.89 -16.82 12.38
C SER A 37 0.53 -17.37 11.00
N ASP A 38 1.05 -18.54 10.64
CA ASP A 38 0.77 -19.14 9.32
C ASP A 38 -0.73 -19.42 9.10
N ALA A 39 -1.45 -19.78 10.17
CA ALA A 39 -2.91 -19.95 10.12
C ALA A 39 -3.60 -18.62 9.79
N LYS A 40 -3.25 -17.53 10.49
CA LYS A 40 -3.84 -16.21 10.25
C LYS A 40 -3.45 -15.65 8.88
N LYS A 41 -2.23 -15.90 8.42
CA LYS A 41 -1.79 -15.54 7.06
C LYS A 41 -2.63 -16.19 5.97
N ALA A 42 -3.02 -17.45 6.17
CA ALA A 42 -3.92 -18.15 5.25
C ALA A 42 -5.33 -17.56 5.26
N GLU A 43 -5.88 -17.24 6.45
CA GLU A 43 -7.17 -16.57 6.61
C GLU A 43 -7.20 -15.20 5.91
N VAL A 44 -6.21 -14.34 6.19
CA VAL A 44 -6.13 -12.99 5.60
C VAL A 44 -5.97 -13.10 4.08
N LYS A 45 -5.08 -13.98 3.58
CA LYS A 45 -4.93 -14.14 2.13
C LYS A 45 -6.22 -14.61 1.45
N ALA A 46 -6.97 -15.53 2.08
CA ALA A 46 -8.24 -15.99 1.54
C ALA A 46 -9.29 -14.86 1.46
N PHE A 47 -9.31 -13.93 2.42
CA PHE A 47 -10.19 -12.76 2.37
C PHE A 47 -9.89 -11.84 1.17
N TYR A 48 -8.62 -11.66 0.82
CA TYR A 48 -8.22 -10.83 -0.31
C TYR A 48 -8.28 -11.54 -1.67
N ASP A 49 -8.49 -12.88 -1.72
CA ASP A 49 -8.53 -13.68 -2.96
C ASP A 49 -9.72 -13.32 -3.86
N ASP A 50 -10.82 -12.86 -3.26
CA ASP A 50 -12.02 -12.40 -3.98
C ASP A 50 -11.96 -10.91 -4.38
N VAL A 51 -10.93 -10.18 -3.90
CA VAL A 51 -10.84 -8.72 -4.02
C VAL A 51 -9.68 -8.30 -4.93
N ILE A 52 -8.50 -8.87 -4.70
CA ILE A 52 -7.30 -8.59 -5.49
C ILE A 52 -7.26 -9.60 -6.65
N PRO A 53 -7.00 -9.17 -7.90
CA PRO A 53 -6.86 -10.08 -9.03
C PRO A 53 -5.89 -11.23 -8.75
N VAL A 54 -6.23 -12.42 -9.22
CA VAL A 54 -5.44 -13.66 -9.01
C VAL A 54 -3.98 -13.52 -9.45
N ASP A 55 -3.74 -12.74 -10.50
CA ASP A 55 -2.39 -12.51 -11.02
C ASP A 55 -1.55 -11.59 -10.10
N GLU A 56 -2.18 -10.82 -9.21
CA GLU A 56 -1.54 -9.81 -8.36
C GLU A 56 -1.48 -10.21 -6.88
N ILE A 57 -2.40 -11.04 -6.40
CA ILE A 57 -2.44 -11.44 -4.98
C ILE A 57 -1.13 -12.13 -4.54
N GLY A 58 -0.50 -12.88 -5.45
CA GLY A 58 0.80 -13.51 -5.21
C GLY A 58 1.90 -12.49 -4.95
N GLU A 59 1.92 -11.40 -5.72
CA GLU A 59 2.91 -10.32 -5.61
C GLU A 59 2.71 -9.50 -4.33
N VAL A 60 1.46 -9.16 -4.02
CA VAL A 60 1.09 -8.42 -2.80
C VAL A 60 1.50 -9.21 -1.55
N PHE A 61 1.09 -10.48 -1.43
CA PHE A 61 1.36 -11.28 -0.23
C PHE A 61 2.72 -11.99 -0.23
N GLY A 62 3.46 -11.92 -1.35
CA GLY A 62 4.82 -12.43 -1.47
C GLY A 62 5.90 -11.47 -0.95
N SER A 63 5.58 -10.18 -0.85
CA SER A 63 6.53 -9.12 -0.50
C SER A 63 6.05 -8.26 0.67
N LYS A 64 6.99 -7.77 1.49
CA LYS A 64 6.67 -6.82 2.58
C LYS A 64 6.19 -5.47 2.06
N TYR A 65 6.70 -5.08 0.89
CA TYR A 65 6.34 -3.84 0.21
C TYR A 65 6.10 -4.15 -1.26
N THR A 66 4.98 -3.66 -1.79
CA THR A 66 4.63 -3.77 -3.21
C THR A 66 4.23 -2.39 -3.71
N PHE A 67 4.56 -2.08 -4.97
CA PHE A 67 4.35 -0.77 -5.56
C PHE A 67 3.72 -0.92 -6.94
N TYR A 68 2.63 -0.21 -7.19
CA TYR A 68 1.99 -0.15 -8.51
C TYR A 68 2.02 1.27 -9.05
N GLU A 69 2.40 1.41 -10.33
CA GLU A 69 2.38 2.69 -11.01
C GLU A 69 1.10 2.90 -11.82
N PHE A 70 0.58 4.12 -11.77
CA PHE A 70 -0.62 4.52 -12.48
C PHE A 70 -0.40 5.85 -13.21
N LEU A 71 -1.12 5.99 -14.32
CA LEU A 71 -1.13 7.23 -15.12
C LEU A 71 -2.07 8.31 -14.58
N GLY A 72 -2.99 7.94 -13.67
CA GLY A 72 -3.99 8.87 -13.14
C GLY A 72 -4.24 8.64 -11.66
N GLN A 73 -4.53 9.74 -10.96
CA GLN A 73 -4.84 9.69 -9.53
C GLN A 73 -6.11 8.89 -9.25
N ALA A 74 -7.16 9.10 -10.07
CA ALA A 74 -8.47 8.48 -9.87
C ALA A 74 -8.35 6.95 -9.86
N ILE A 75 -7.75 6.37 -10.90
CA ILE A 75 -7.58 4.91 -10.99
C ILE A 75 -6.70 4.35 -9.86
N ALA A 76 -5.63 5.06 -9.48
CA ALA A 76 -4.78 4.65 -8.36
C ALA A 76 -5.55 4.61 -7.04
N THR A 77 -6.36 5.63 -6.77
CA THR A 77 -7.20 5.72 -5.58
C THR A 77 -8.34 4.70 -5.60
N GLU A 78 -9.03 4.54 -6.74
CA GLU A 78 -10.10 3.54 -6.90
C GLU A 78 -9.56 2.13 -6.67
N THR A 79 -8.43 1.76 -7.28
CA THR A 79 -7.80 0.46 -7.04
C THR A 79 -7.42 0.27 -5.57
N ALA A 80 -6.88 1.31 -4.91
CA ALA A 80 -6.53 1.22 -3.50
C ALA A 80 -7.75 1.03 -2.58
N VAL A 81 -8.86 1.72 -2.86
CA VAL A 81 -10.13 1.60 -2.14
C VAL A 81 -10.76 0.23 -2.38
N ASP A 82 -10.76 -0.23 -3.62
CA ASP A 82 -11.37 -1.50 -4.02
C ASP A 82 -10.62 -2.67 -3.38
N TRP A 83 -9.29 -2.61 -3.32
CA TRP A 83 -8.47 -3.70 -2.81
C TRP A 83 -8.34 -3.69 -1.29
N PHE A 84 -8.16 -2.52 -0.68
CA PHE A 84 -7.78 -2.41 0.73
C PHE A 84 -8.87 -1.71 1.54
N PRO A 85 -9.63 -2.45 2.36
CA PRO A 85 -10.64 -1.87 3.23
C PRO A 85 -10.01 -0.93 4.27
N GLN A 86 -10.77 0.06 4.69
CA GLN A 86 -10.34 0.99 5.74
C GLN A 86 -10.31 0.25 7.09
N THR A 87 -9.41 0.68 7.99
CA THR A 87 -9.33 0.14 9.36
C THR A 87 -10.68 0.17 10.11
N THR A 88 -11.55 1.14 9.80
CA THR A 88 -12.88 1.28 10.41
C THR A 88 -13.90 0.25 9.95
N ASP A 89 -13.66 -0.36 8.80
CA ASP A 89 -14.58 -1.32 8.16
C ASP A 89 -14.22 -2.76 8.53
N LEU A 90 -13.13 -2.96 9.29
CA LEU A 90 -12.60 -4.24 9.71
C LEU A 90 -12.87 -4.48 11.21
N GLU A 91 -13.55 -5.59 11.52
CA GLU A 91 -13.71 -6.05 12.90
C GLU A 91 -12.41 -6.64 13.47
N ASP A 92 -11.67 -7.39 12.65
CA ASP A 92 -10.36 -7.96 12.98
C ASP A 92 -9.26 -7.15 12.30
N GLN A 93 -8.40 -6.53 13.11
CA GLN A 93 -7.33 -5.66 12.63
C GLN A 93 -6.17 -6.44 11.99
N ASP A 94 -6.09 -7.76 12.16
CA ASP A 94 -5.10 -8.59 11.45
C ASP A 94 -5.31 -8.58 9.92
N TYR A 95 -6.51 -8.21 9.44
CA TYR A 95 -6.84 -8.07 8.02
C TYR A 95 -6.43 -6.72 7.44
N PHE A 96 -6.02 -5.77 8.30
CA PHE A 96 -5.65 -4.44 7.85
C PHE A 96 -4.30 -4.48 7.13
N ILE A 97 -4.30 -3.93 5.92
CA ILE A 97 -3.10 -3.69 5.11
C ILE A 97 -2.99 -2.18 4.89
N GLU A 98 -1.82 -1.63 5.24
CA GLU A 98 -1.55 -0.22 4.99
C GLU A 98 -1.30 -0.02 3.50
N ALA A 99 -2.15 0.78 2.87
CA ALA A 99 -2.04 1.14 1.47
C ALA A 99 -2.19 2.65 1.34
N GLN A 100 -1.38 3.27 0.49
CA GLN A 100 -1.45 4.71 0.25
C GLN A 100 -1.08 5.06 -1.18
N VAL A 101 -1.73 6.09 -1.71
CA VAL A 101 -1.41 6.63 -3.04
C VAL A 101 -0.54 7.86 -2.87
N ILE A 102 0.62 7.87 -3.51
CA ILE A 102 1.55 9.00 -3.53
C ILE A 102 1.46 9.67 -4.91
N THR A 103 1.24 10.98 -4.94
CA THR A 103 1.19 11.75 -6.19
C THR A 103 2.58 12.24 -6.61
N PRO A 104 2.77 12.63 -7.90
CA PRO A 104 4.00 13.29 -8.35
C PRO A 104 4.35 14.56 -7.59
N SER A 105 3.34 15.24 -7.04
CA SER A 105 3.50 16.45 -6.22
C SER A 105 3.85 16.17 -4.76
N GLY A 106 3.92 14.89 -4.35
CA GLY A 106 4.17 14.49 -2.96
C GLY A 106 2.93 14.54 -2.07
N GLY A 107 1.73 14.67 -2.65
CA GLY A 107 0.47 14.57 -1.94
C GLY A 107 0.05 13.12 -1.70
N ILE A 108 -0.81 12.90 -0.71
CA ILE A 108 -1.36 11.58 -0.35
C ILE A 108 -2.90 11.66 -0.40
N PRO A 109 -3.51 11.52 -1.60
CA PRO A 109 -4.96 11.60 -1.77
C PRO A 109 -5.72 10.43 -1.16
N TYR A 110 -5.03 9.33 -0.84
CA TYR A 110 -5.60 8.16 -0.18
C TYR A 110 -4.59 7.53 0.77
N THR A 111 -5.07 7.14 1.94
CA THR A 111 -4.42 6.21 2.85
C THR A 111 -5.51 5.31 3.47
N SER A 112 -5.19 4.03 3.69
CA SER A 112 -6.10 3.10 4.38
C SER A 112 -6.13 3.32 5.90
N MET A 113 -5.19 4.11 6.43
CA MET A 113 -5.23 4.58 7.81
C MET A 113 -6.16 5.77 7.95
N ARG A 114 -7.01 5.76 8.99
CA ARG A 114 -7.72 6.96 9.40
C ARG A 114 -6.70 7.99 9.89
N LEU A 115 -6.49 9.06 9.13
CA LEU A 115 -5.83 10.26 9.63
C LEU A 115 -6.70 10.81 10.77
N THR A 116 -6.35 10.52 12.02
CA THR A 116 -6.83 11.34 13.13
C THR A 116 -6.26 12.73 12.89
N ARG A 117 -7.11 13.68 12.46
CA ARG A 117 -6.78 15.10 12.56
C ARG A 117 -6.40 15.34 14.02
N GLU A 118 -5.11 15.57 14.28
CA GLU A 118 -4.72 16.24 15.51
C GLU A 118 -5.35 17.64 15.42
N GLU A 119 -6.25 17.92 16.37
CA GLU A 119 -6.81 19.26 16.62
C GLU A 119 -5.75 20.21 17.19
#